data_AF-A0A1D8G4U9-F1
#
_entry.id   AF-A0A1D8G4U9-F1
#
_cell.length_a   1.000
_cell.length_b   1.000
_cell.length_c   1.000
_cell.angle_alpha   90.00
_cell.angle_beta   90.00
_cell.angle_gamma   90.00
#
_symmetry.space_group_name_H-M   'P 1'
#
loop_
_entity.id
_entity.type
_entity.pdbx_description
1 polymer ?
#
loop_
_entity_poly.entity_id
_entity_poly.type
_entity_poly.pdbx_seq_one_letter_code
_entity_poly.pdbx_strand_id
1 'polypeptide(L)'
;MPVRSAWLVNRTATESGQTRSDTRLAPTGTMAPSGALTTVSGVVPGSKDGRYIMDGLYVYGDTAGMTANVAPGRAVVQSSPAAGAYPVVVTDYSQITFDDGDANNPRVDLVLLRVYDAQFDPASGRTEAVLEILKGAPAPAPEPLPVPEGALALASVHVPAGASVGTGGLDWSKAVYDLRHPTVAVGGILAESWNRDIPGGYAGQYRDNASHLQRWDGTRWVSYPRHVGGVAPQGALAAGEYAGQYRDEGGSLQRWDGAVWRPIVPSSGWAYNNDGGYCSSTGWVEALTDTTGPTVSASFTTPVSGTVLVTVGYLGNNPVDTGWSKMSATIRLAGAVVVSAHEVRSAHTTGKTLHSVAHTFRVNGLKPHTVYTAVGAYCSSATGNKAWFDNRFVRVDPVL
;
A
#
# COMPACT_ATOMS: atom_id res chain seq x y z
N MET A 1 7.23 23.33 42.37
CA MET A 1 6.68 23.59 41.02
C MET A 1 6.52 22.26 40.31
N PRO A 2 5.32 21.93 39.79
CA PRO A 2 5.05 20.64 39.16
C PRO A 2 5.64 20.54 37.75
N VAL A 3 5.78 21.66 37.03
CA VAL A 3 6.42 21.73 35.70
C VAL A 3 7.92 21.96 35.84
N ARG A 4 8.74 21.17 35.16
CA ARG A 4 10.21 21.20 35.29
C ARG A 4 10.90 20.89 33.96
N SER A 5 11.94 21.64 33.61
CA SER A 5 12.84 21.35 32.48
C SER A 5 14.16 20.72 32.93
N ALA A 6 14.79 19.88 32.10
CA ALA A 6 16.14 19.36 32.34
C ALA A 6 17.28 20.24 31.79
N TRP A 7 17.00 21.37 31.15
CA TRP A 7 18.08 22.27 30.71
C TRP A 7 17.98 23.66 31.31
N LEU A 8 16.77 24.08 31.69
CA LEU A 8 16.59 25.35 32.38
C LEU A 8 16.90 25.25 33.87
N VAL A 9 17.47 26.32 34.39
CA VAL A 9 17.61 26.51 35.83
C VAL A 9 16.22 26.83 36.39
N ASN A 10 15.47 25.81 36.81
CA ASN A 10 14.15 25.99 37.39
C ASN A 10 14.29 26.56 38.83
N ARG A 11 14.56 27.85 39.04
CA ARG A 11 14.49 28.44 40.40
C ARG A 11 14.50 29.97 40.47
N THR A 12 13.84 30.46 41.52
CA THR A 12 13.81 31.83 42.04
C THR A 12 15.15 32.24 42.68
N ALA A 13 15.29 33.52 43.05
CA ALA A 13 16.52 34.23 43.43
C ALA A 13 17.41 33.61 44.56
N THR A 14 17.02 32.53 45.23
CA THR A 14 17.70 31.98 46.42
C THR A 14 18.29 30.57 46.29
N GLU A 15 18.03 29.82 45.21
CA GLU A 15 18.60 28.47 45.03
C GLU A 15 19.15 28.32 43.60
N SER A 16 20.46 28.08 43.44
CA SER A 16 21.06 27.91 42.11
C SER A 16 21.19 26.44 41.72
N GLY A 17 20.76 26.11 40.49
CA GLY A 17 21.10 24.86 39.80
C GLY A 17 19.95 23.87 39.56
N GLN A 18 20.15 23.04 38.53
CA GLN A 18 19.31 21.88 38.18
C GLN A 18 19.41 20.79 39.26
N THR A 19 18.27 20.22 39.68
CA THR A 19 18.31 19.10 40.65
C THR A 19 18.55 17.76 39.96
N ARG A 20 19.13 16.80 40.69
CA ARG A 20 19.28 15.41 40.22
C ARG A 20 17.92 14.77 39.87
N SER A 21 16.85 15.16 40.57
CA SER A 21 15.48 14.71 40.28
C SER A 21 14.96 15.25 38.95
N ASP A 22 15.23 16.52 38.61
CA ASP A 22 14.74 17.12 37.37
C ASP A 22 15.40 16.48 36.15
N THR A 23 16.71 16.20 36.27
CA THR A 23 17.47 15.47 35.24
C THR A 23 16.96 14.03 35.05
N ARG A 24 16.56 13.36 36.13
CA ARG A 24 16.13 11.94 36.10
C ARG A 24 14.73 11.77 35.52
N LEU A 25 13.84 12.71 35.78
CA LEU A 25 12.43 12.60 35.40
C LEU A 25 12.15 13.10 33.98
N ALA A 26 12.88 14.11 33.52
CA ALA A 26 12.73 14.62 32.17
C ALA A 26 13.31 13.63 31.13
N PRO A 27 12.67 13.49 29.96
CA PRO A 27 13.13 12.55 28.94
C PRO A 27 14.46 13.00 28.34
N THR A 28 15.55 12.29 28.64
CA THR A 28 16.87 12.57 28.07
C THR A 28 17.14 11.59 26.92
N GLY A 29 17.52 12.10 25.74
CA GLY A 29 17.82 11.29 24.56
C GLY A 29 17.71 12.04 23.25
N THR A 30 18.16 11.43 22.16
CA THR A 30 18.02 11.94 20.80
C THR A 30 16.64 11.61 20.25
N MET A 31 15.79 12.63 20.15
CA MET A 31 14.45 12.53 19.59
C MET A 31 14.49 12.60 18.05
N ALA A 32 13.39 12.23 17.39
CA ALA A 32 13.28 12.29 15.95
C ALA A 32 13.57 13.73 15.46
N PRO A 33 14.54 13.93 14.54
CA PRO A 33 14.86 15.26 14.04
C PRO A 33 13.72 15.80 13.18
N SER A 34 13.49 17.10 13.23
CA SER A 34 12.67 17.86 12.26
C SER A 34 13.52 18.75 11.35
N GLY A 35 14.83 18.79 11.59
CA GLY A 35 15.82 19.58 10.87
C GLY A 35 17.22 19.36 11.44
N ALA A 36 18.22 20.11 10.94
CA ALA A 36 19.62 19.90 11.33
C ALA A 36 19.90 20.18 12.82
N LEU A 37 19.19 21.14 13.40
CA LEU A 37 19.30 21.55 14.81
C LEU A 37 17.96 21.49 15.55
N THR A 38 16.95 20.88 14.94
CA THR A 38 15.59 20.85 15.46
C THR A 38 15.06 19.43 15.57
N THR A 39 14.21 19.25 16.55
CA THR A 39 13.56 17.99 16.91
C THR A 39 12.04 18.12 16.74
N VAL A 40 11.37 17.00 16.48
CA VAL A 40 9.91 16.91 16.55
C VAL A 40 9.47 17.03 18.02
N SER A 41 8.84 18.15 18.37
CA SER A 41 8.16 18.32 19.66
C SER A 41 7.09 17.26 19.87
N GLY A 42 6.67 17.06 21.12
CA GLY A 42 5.51 16.24 21.41
C GLY A 42 5.53 15.65 22.81
N VAL A 43 4.48 14.88 23.09
CA VAL A 43 4.35 14.11 24.33
C VAL A 43 5.04 12.76 24.15
N VAL A 44 5.78 12.31 25.17
CA VAL A 44 6.35 10.96 25.14
C VAL A 44 5.23 9.94 25.36
N PRO A 45 4.99 8.99 24.43
CA PRO A 45 3.90 8.04 24.53
C PRO A 45 4.03 7.10 25.74
N GLY A 46 2.88 6.62 26.20
CA GLY A 46 2.74 5.69 27.32
C GLY A 46 1.47 5.92 28.13
N SER A 47 0.92 4.83 28.66
CA SER A 47 -0.16 4.79 29.65
C SER A 47 0.27 3.93 30.84
N LYS A 48 -0.41 4.07 31.98
CA LYS A 48 -0.07 3.31 33.20
C LYS A 48 -0.15 1.78 33.00
N ASP A 49 -1.06 1.33 32.14
CA ASP A 49 -1.44 -0.05 31.89
C ASP A 49 -1.13 -0.54 30.46
N GLY A 50 -0.56 0.31 29.62
CA GLY A 50 -0.32 0.04 28.19
C GLY A 50 -1.58 0.05 27.30
N ARG A 51 -2.75 0.44 27.82
CA ARG A 51 -4.02 0.45 27.07
C ARG A 51 -4.17 1.63 26.10
N TYR A 52 -3.55 2.77 26.40
CA TYR A 52 -3.67 3.99 25.62
C TYR A 52 -2.30 4.42 25.07
N ILE A 53 -2.31 5.10 23.92
CA ILE A 53 -1.08 5.64 23.31
C ILE A 53 -0.46 6.70 24.24
N MET A 54 -1.28 7.54 24.88
CA MET A 54 -0.84 8.64 25.75
C MET A 54 -1.86 8.90 26.87
N ASP A 55 -1.47 8.66 28.13
CA ASP A 55 -2.19 9.15 29.31
C ASP A 55 -1.67 10.52 29.77
N GLY A 56 -0.40 10.81 29.49
CA GLY A 56 0.28 11.98 30.03
C GLY A 56 -0.17 13.30 29.42
N LEU A 57 -0.13 14.38 30.21
CA LEU A 57 -0.41 15.76 29.78
C LEU A 57 -1.81 16.00 29.19
N TYR A 58 -2.76 15.07 29.37
CA TYR A 58 -4.15 15.28 28.98
C TYR A 58 -4.77 16.42 29.80
N VAL A 59 -5.58 17.25 29.14
CA VAL A 59 -6.29 18.39 29.73
C VAL A 59 -7.75 18.00 29.97
N TYR A 60 -8.23 18.18 31.19
CA TYR A 60 -9.64 17.93 31.55
C TYR A 60 -10.08 18.89 32.65
N GLY A 61 -11.37 19.21 32.74
CA GLY A 61 -11.91 19.93 33.89
C GLY A 61 -12.88 19.08 34.68
N ASP A 62 -13.14 19.51 35.92
CA ASP A 62 -14.22 18.99 36.74
C ASP A 62 -15.55 19.64 36.32
N THR A 63 -16.68 18.99 36.61
CA THR A 63 -18.00 19.45 36.15
C THR A 63 -18.30 20.88 36.61
N ALA A 64 -18.67 21.75 35.66
CA ALA A 64 -19.10 23.14 35.85
C ALA A 64 -18.08 24.03 36.59
N GLY A 65 -17.15 24.63 35.83
CA GLY A 65 -16.18 25.60 36.33
C GLY A 65 -15.28 26.18 35.23
N MET A 66 -14.44 27.14 35.59
CA MET A 66 -13.47 27.79 34.69
C MET A 66 -12.04 27.23 34.87
N THR A 67 -11.88 26.05 35.47
CA THR A 67 -10.57 25.47 35.79
C THR A 67 -10.40 24.13 35.08
N ALA A 68 -9.23 23.93 34.46
CA ALA A 68 -8.78 22.63 33.97
C ALA A 68 -7.62 22.10 34.83
N ASN A 69 -7.49 20.78 34.86
CA ASN A 69 -6.37 20.01 35.34
C ASN A 69 -5.58 19.48 34.13
N VAL A 70 -4.26 19.58 34.20
CA VAL A 70 -3.33 18.93 33.27
C VAL A 70 -2.69 17.75 33.98
N ALA A 71 -2.83 16.55 33.41
CA ALA A 71 -2.29 15.33 33.99
C ALA A 71 -0.75 15.30 33.99
N PRO A 72 -0.11 14.61 34.94
CA PRO A 72 1.34 14.39 34.92
C PRO A 72 1.79 13.76 33.60
N GLY A 73 3.01 14.05 33.16
CA GLY A 73 3.55 13.48 31.93
C GLY A 73 4.89 14.07 31.52
N ARG A 74 5.40 13.58 30.39
CA ARG A 74 6.70 13.97 29.85
C ARG A 74 6.53 14.44 28.41
N ALA A 75 7.26 15.49 28.05
CA ALA A 75 7.27 16.04 26.71
C ALA A 75 8.66 16.52 26.32
N VAL A 76 8.83 16.76 25.03
CA VAL A 76 9.95 17.50 24.48
C VAL A 76 9.37 18.71 23.73
N VAL A 77 9.89 19.88 24.06
CA VAL A 77 9.46 21.16 23.47
C VAL A 77 10.61 21.75 22.69
N GLN A 78 10.51 21.74 21.36
CA GLN A 78 11.43 22.43 20.47
C GLN A 78 11.18 23.95 20.53
N SER A 79 12.22 24.71 20.85
CA SER A 79 12.25 26.17 20.71
C SER A 79 12.89 26.53 19.37
N SER A 80 13.69 27.59 19.31
CA SER A 80 14.45 27.94 18.11
C SER A 80 15.55 26.93 17.80
N PRO A 81 16.07 26.87 16.55
CA PRO A 81 17.26 26.08 16.23
C PRO A 81 18.48 26.43 17.08
N ALA A 82 18.59 27.69 17.54
CA ALA A 82 19.69 28.13 18.39
C ALA A 82 19.51 27.69 19.85
N ALA A 83 18.26 27.68 20.34
CA ALA A 83 17.92 27.27 21.71
C ALA A 83 17.79 25.75 21.87
N GLY A 84 17.50 25.03 20.77
CA GLY A 84 17.33 23.58 20.78
C GLY A 84 16.02 23.11 21.43
N ALA A 85 16.01 21.84 21.82
CA ALA A 85 14.85 21.16 22.39
C ALA A 85 14.98 20.97 23.91
N TYR A 86 13.86 21.15 24.61
CA TYR A 86 13.78 21.09 26.06
C TYR A 86 12.94 19.89 26.51
N PRO A 87 13.55 18.91 27.19
CA PRO A 87 12.82 17.90 27.93
C PRO A 87 12.10 18.53 29.10
N VAL A 88 10.79 18.30 29.18
CA VAL A 88 9.93 18.84 30.23
C VAL A 88 9.14 17.71 30.88
N VAL A 89 8.98 17.79 32.19
CA VAL A 89 8.13 16.91 32.98
C VAL A 89 7.12 17.72 33.78
N VAL A 90 5.89 17.24 33.83
CA VAL A 90 4.84 17.68 34.76
C VAL A 90 4.67 16.55 35.77
N THR A 91 5.01 16.79 37.04
CA THR A 91 5.08 15.71 38.05
C THR A 91 3.75 15.41 38.70
N ASP A 92 2.85 16.39 38.76
CA ASP A 92 1.59 16.33 39.50
C ASP A 92 0.48 16.98 38.67
N TYR A 93 -0.78 16.62 38.96
CA TYR A 93 -1.93 17.28 38.37
C TYR A 93 -1.85 18.78 38.63
N SER A 94 -1.81 19.56 37.55
CA SER A 94 -1.58 21.00 37.62
C SER A 94 -2.83 21.73 37.16
N GLN A 95 -3.35 22.60 38.03
CA GLN A 95 -4.53 23.40 37.73
C GLN A 95 -4.17 24.66 36.94
N ILE A 96 -5.02 24.97 35.96
CA ILE A 96 -4.99 26.22 35.19
C ILE A 96 -6.41 26.81 35.18
N THR A 97 -6.52 28.13 35.31
CA THR A 97 -7.80 28.83 35.38
C THR A 97 -7.95 29.73 34.17
N PHE A 98 -9.09 29.60 33.50
CA PHE A 98 -9.50 30.40 32.36
C PHE A 98 -10.18 31.67 32.84
N ASP A 99 -9.92 32.78 32.16
CA ASP A 99 -10.69 34.00 32.35
C ASP A 99 -12.15 33.78 31.94
N ASP A 100 -13.06 34.56 32.53
CA ASP A 100 -14.45 34.60 32.09
C ASP A 100 -14.56 34.91 30.58
N GLY A 101 -15.60 34.34 29.98
CA GLY A 101 -16.04 34.53 28.61
C GLY A 101 -16.38 36.00 28.33
N ASP A 102 -16.18 36.44 27.09
CA ASP A 102 -16.73 37.72 26.66
C ASP A 102 -18.26 37.66 26.68
N ALA A 103 -18.93 38.77 26.98
CA ALA A 103 -20.38 38.78 27.13
C ALA A 103 -21.13 38.42 25.84
N ASN A 104 -20.57 38.72 24.67
CA ASN A 104 -21.27 38.65 23.39
C ASN A 104 -20.67 37.64 22.41
N ASN A 105 -19.37 37.36 22.51
CA ASN A 105 -18.67 36.54 21.56
C ASN A 105 -17.97 35.34 22.21
N PRO A 106 -17.98 34.16 21.57
CA PRO A 106 -17.13 33.07 21.98
C PRO A 106 -15.65 33.38 21.68
N ARG A 107 -14.75 32.56 22.22
CA ARG A 107 -13.33 32.50 21.83
C ARG A 107 -12.79 31.08 21.93
N VAL A 108 -11.60 30.87 21.36
CA VAL A 108 -10.86 29.60 21.49
C VAL A 108 -9.52 29.89 22.15
N ASP A 109 -9.31 29.32 23.33
CA ASP A 109 -8.08 29.44 24.10
C ASP A 109 -7.19 28.20 23.84
N LEU A 110 -5.87 28.34 23.95
CA LEU A 110 -4.93 27.21 23.88
C LEU A 110 -4.30 26.93 25.23
N VAL A 111 -4.27 25.66 25.62
CA VAL A 111 -3.47 25.19 26.76
C VAL A 111 -2.11 24.76 26.22
N LEU A 112 -1.06 25.43 26.70
CA LEU A 112 0.30 25.25 26.22
C LEU A 112 1.21 24.74 27.34
N LEU A 113 2.13 23.85 26.98
CA LEU A 113 3.36 23.65 27.73
C LEU A 113 4.46 24.46 27.06
N ARG A 114 4.91 25.53 27.72
CA ARG A 114 5.85 26.49 27.13
C ARG A 114 7.16 26.54 27.89
N VAL A 115 8.22 26.81 27.14
CA VAL A 115 9.57 27.02 27.65
C VAL A 115 9.98 28.45 27.32
N TYR A 116 10.35 29.20 28.35
CA TYR A 116 11.00 30.49 28.24
C TYR A 116 12.48 30.32 28.56
N ASP A 117 13.35 30.88 27.72
CA ASP A 117 14.79 30.94 27.96
C ASP A 117 15.28 32.37 27.70
N ALA A 118 15.56 33.12 28.76
CA ALA A 118 16.03 34.51 28.69
C ALA A 118 17.32 34.68 27.89
N GLN A 119 18.12 33.62 27.70
CA GLN A 119 19.31 33.69 26.86
C GLN A 119 18.96 33.84 25.37
N PHE A 120 17.87 33.22 24.94
CA PHE A 120 17.41 33.23 23.54
C PHE A 120 16.18 34.10 23.31
N ASP A 121 15.46 34.46 24.36
CA ASP A 121 14.35 35.40 24.41
C ASP A 121 14.56 36.40 25.56
N PRO A 122 15.51 37.34 25.43
CA PRO A 122 15.79 38.31 26.49
C PRO A 122 14.62 39.29 26.72
N ALA A 123 13.68 39.40 25.78
CA ALA A 123 12.53 40.28 25.89
C ALA A 123 11.51 39.78 26.94
N SER A 124 11.34 38.46 27.08
CA SER A 124 10.53 37.92 28.18
C SER A 124 11.24 38.01 29.53
N GLY A 125 12.58 37.92 29.53
CA GLY A 125 13.38 37.91 30.76
C GLY A 125 13.11 36.68 31.66
N ARG A 126 12.44 35.65 31.14
CA ARG A 126 12.01 34.46 31.88
C ARG A 126 12.87 33.26 31.51
N THR A 127 13.18 32.42 32.50
CA THR A 127 13.91 31.16 32.32
C THR A 127 13.17 30.06 33.07
N GLU A 128 12.12 29.52 32.46
CA GLU A 128 11.27 28.50 33.09
C GLU A 128 10.46 27.67 32.08
N ALA A 129 10.03 26.48 32.50
CA ALA A 129 8.98 25.73 31.81
C ALA A 129 7.66 25.87 32.59
N VAL A 130 6.58 26.18 31.89
CA VAL A 130 5.29 26.56 32.48
C VAL A 130 4.12 26.00 31.68
N LEU A 131 3.03 25.68 32.38
CA LEU A 131 1.71 25.46 31.78
C LEU A 131 0.99 26.81 31.77
N GLU A 132 0.62 27.30 30.60
CA GLU A 132 -0.09 28.58 30.46
C GLU A 132 -1.25 28.49 29.46
N ILE A 133 -2.17 29.43 29.57
CA ILE A 133 -3.28 29.60 28.65
C ILE A 133 -2.95 30.76 27.71
N LEU A 134 -2.92 30.49 26.41
CA LEU A 134 -2.91 31.53 25.40
C LEU A 134 -4.36 31.87 25.04
N LYS A 135 -4.82 33.02 25.52
CA LYS A 135 -6.20 33.47 25.37
C LYS A 135 -6.51 33.91 23.93
N GLY A 136 -7.59 33.38 23.37
CA GLY A 136 -8.13 33.76 22.07
C GLY A 136 -8.77 35.15 22.06
N ALA A 137 -8.85 35.75 20.87
CA ALA A 137 -9.64 36.96 20.66
C ALA A 137 -11.15 36.59 20.58
N PRO A 138 -12.03 37.27 21.34
CA PRO A 138 -13.47 37.09 21.19
C PRO A 138 -13.95 37.51 19.80
N ALA A 139 -14.65 36.62 19.10
CA ALA A 139 -15.22 36.88 17.78
C ALA A 139 -16.45 36.00 17.52
N PRO A 140 -17.39 36.40 16.64
CA PRO A 140 -18.54 35.57 16.27
C PRO A 140 -18.15 34.19 15.71
N ALA A 141 -16.98 34.13 15.04
CA ALA A 141 -16.34 32.92 14.57
C ALA A 141 -14.85 32.96 14.96
N PRO A 142 -14.47 32.44 16.13
CA PRO A 142 -13.10 32.50 16.60
C PRO A 142 -12.18 31.62 15.73
N GLU A 143 -11.06 32.17 15.28
CA GLU A 143 -10.05 31.40 14.57
C GLU A 143 -9.04 30.76 15.55
N PRO A 144 -8.48 29.58 15.21
CA PRO A 144 -7.41 28.98 15.99
C PRO A 144 -6.17 29.89 16.07
N LEU A 145 -5.64 30.06 17.27
CA LEU A 145 -4.39 30.78 17.46
C LEU A 145 -3.19 29.96 16.97
N PRO A 146 -2.16 30.59 16.37
CA PRO A 146 -0.90 29.91 16.09
C PRO A 146 -0.21 29.54 17.40
N VAL A 147 0.40 28.35 17.43
CA VAL A 147 1.21 27.92 18.58
C VAL A 147 2.51 28.73 18.60
N PRO A 148 2.82 29.44 19.70
CA PRO A 148 4.07 30.20 19.80
C PRO A 148 5.31 29.31 19.72
N GLU A 149 6.42 29.89 19.29
CA GLU A 149 7.73 29.22 19.35
C GLU A 149 8.08 28.84 20.81
N GLY A 150 8.70 27.67 20.99
CA GLY A 150 9.02 27.14 22.30
C GLY A 150 7.80 26.67 23.10
N ALA A 151 6.66 26.42 22.44
CA ALA A 151 5.46 25.86 23.05
C ALA A 151 4.99 24.57 22.39
N LEU A 152 4.42 23.69 23.19
CA LEU A 152 3.68 22.50 22.76
C LEU A 152 2.21 22.71 23.13
N ALA A 153 1.34 22.74 22.12
CA ALA A 153 -0.10 22.76 22.36
C ALA A 153 -0.60 21.42 22.90
N LEU A 154 -1.31 21.47 24.03
CA LEU A 154 -1.90 20.30 24.68
C LEU A 154 -3.38 20.17 24.34
N ALA A 155 -4.11 21.29 24.30
CA ALA A 155 -5.51 21.32 23.94
C ALA A 155 -5.94 22.70 23.43
N SER A 156 -7.00 22.74 22.62
CA SER A 156 -7.80 23.95 22.44
C SER A 156 -9.08 23.85 23.26
N VAL A 157 -9.49 24.99 23.81
CA VAL A 157 -10.66 25.08 24.69
C VAL A 157 -11.60 26.15 24.14
N HIS A 158 -12.80 25.74 23.75
CA HIS A 158 -13.86 26.65 23.36
C HIS A 158 -14.49 27.28 24.60
N VAL A 159 -14.42 28.60 24.70
CA VAL A 159 -15.07 29.39 25.75
C VAL A 159 -16.28 30.09 25.16
N PRO A 160 -17.51 29.66 25.49
CA PRO A 160 -18.73 30.30 25.01
C PRO A 160 -18.88 31.74 25.51
N ALA A 161 -19.70 32.52 24.81
CA ALA A 161 -20.08 33.84 25.29
C ALA A 161 -20.77 33.75 26.66
N GLY A 162 -20.39 34.63 27.59
CA GLY A 162 -20.92 34.69 28.95
C GLY A 162 -20.54 33.52 29.86
N ALA A 163 -19.62 32.64 29.45
CA ALA A 163 -19.14 31.55 30.29
C ALA A 163 -18.38 32.11 31.50
N SER A 164 -18.78 31.75 32.71
CA SER A 164 -18.12 32.17 33.95
C SER A 164 -18.43 31.17 35.05
N VAL A 165 -17.75 31.28 36.19
CA VAL A 165 -18.10 30.47 37.38
C VAL A 165 -19.57 30.68 37.79
N GLY A 166 -20.10 31.90 37.64
CA GLY A 166 -21.48 32.24 38.01
C GLY A 166 -22.55 31.70 37.06
N THR A 167 -22.19 31.33 35.82
CA THR A 167 -23.12 30.82 34.79
C THR A 167 -23.04 29.31 34.57
N GLY A 168 -22.31 28.60 35.44
CA GLY A 168 -22.11 27.14 35.33
C GLY A 168 -20.82 26.74 34.61
N GLY A 169 -19.95 27.68 34.26
CA GLY A 169 -18.62 27.44 33.72
C GLY A 169 -18.59 26.80 32.33
N LEU A 170 -17.53 26.04 32.04
CA LEU A 170 -17.34 25.34 30.78
C LEU A 170 -17.95 23.93 30.83
N ASP A 171 -18.61 23.52 29.74
CA ASP A 171 -18.98 22.11 29.51
C ASP A 171 -17.73 21.35 29.02
N TRP A 172 -16.90 20.88 29.96
CA TRP A 172 -15.63 20.21 29.70
C TRP A 172 -15.73 18.98 28.78
N SER A 173 -16.92 18.37 28.66
CA SER A 173 -17.12 17.24 27.75
C SER A 173 -17.14 17.65 26.28
N LYS A 174 -17.37 18.93 25.99
CA LYS A 174 -17.47 19.49 24.62
C LYS A 174 -16.52 20.67 24.37
N ALA A 175 -16.07 21.33 25.43
CA ALA A 175 -15.24 22.52 25.34
C ALA A 175 -13.80 22.18 24.92
N VAL A 176 -13.29 20.99 25.26
CA VAL A 176 -11.90 20.61 25.03
C VAL A 176 -11.75 19.80 23.77
N TYR A 177 -10.81 20.22 22.93
CA TYR A 177 -10.26 19.43 21.85
C TYR A 177 -8.79 19.17 22.17
N ASP A 178 -8.41 17.89 22.25
CA ASP A 178 -7.01 17.49 22.45
C ASP A 178 -6.16 18.06 21.29
N LEU A 179 -4.91 18.42 21.51
CA LEU A 179 -3.94 18.82 20.48
C LEU A 179 -2.61 18.06 20.59
N ARG A 180 -2.50 17.17 21.58
CA ARG A 180 -1.28 16.38 21.82
C ARG A 180 -0.97 15.51 20.62
N HIS A 181 0.31 15.52 20.26
CA HIS A 181 0.90 14.56 19.34
C HIS A 181 2.07 13.86 20.01
N PRO A 182 2.29 12.56 19.72
CA PRO A 182 3.39 11.82 20.28
C PRO A 182 4.70 12.22 19.60
N THR A 183 5.80 12.02 20.32
CA THR A 183 7.16 12.07 19.77
C THR A 183 7.95 10.86 20.25
N VAL A 184 8.99 10.49 19.50
CA VAL A 184 9.81 9.29 19.74
C VAL A 184 11.28 9.58 19.55
N ALA A 185 12.13 8.72 20.12
CA ALA A 185 13.56 8.72 19.84
C ALA A 185 13.84 8.53 18.33
N VAL A 186 14.98 9.02 17.84
CA VAL A 186 15.44 8.73 16.48
C VAL A 186 15.52 7.22 16.26
N GLY A 187 14.94 6.74 15.14
CA GLY A 187 14.79 5.30 14.87
C GLY A 187 13.61 4.62 15.56
N GLY A 188 12.89 5.31 16.45
CA GLY A 188 11.65 4.82 17.04
C GLY A 188 10.48 4.78 16.06
N ILE A 189 9.46 3.97 16.36
CA ILE A 189 8.20 3.90 15.61
C ILE A 189 7.22 4.88 16.25
N LEU A 190 6.81 5.90 15.50
CA LEU A 190 5.82 6.87 15.95
C LEU A 190 4.44 6.19 16.02
N ALA A 191 3.75 6.24 17.15
CA ALA A 191 2.36 5.81 17.20
C ALA A 191 1.47 6.90 16.58
N GLU A 192 0.60 6.55 15.64
CA GLU A 192 -0.38 7.50 15.11
C GLU A 192 -1.38 7.86 16.21
N SER A 193 -1.45 9.14 16.58
CA SER A 193 -2.51 9.64 17.44
C SER A 193 -3.73 10.06 16.61
N TRP A 194 -4.79 10.47 17.30
CA TRP A 194 -5.98 11.01 16.64
C TRP A 194 -5.66 12.24 15.78
N ASN A 195 -4.56 12.97 16.07
CA ASN A 195 -4.04 14.04 15.23
C ASN A 195 -3.15 13.45 14.12
N ARG A 196 -3.75 13.19 12.96
CA ARG A 196 -3.13 12.40 11.87
C ARG A 196 -2.24 13.21 10.93
N ASP A 197 -2.32 14.53 11.00
CA ASP A 197 -1.65 15.46 10.07
C ASP A 197 -0.22 15.80 10.47
N ILE A 198 0.39 15.00 11.37
CA ILE A 198 1.77 15.20 11.81
C ILE A 198 2.73 14.67 10.73
N PRO A 199 3.58 15.54 10.14
CA PRO A 199 4.56 15.11 9.16
C PRO A 199 5.67 14.28 9.80
N GLY A 200 6.28 13.40 9.01
CA GLY A 200 7.53 12.74 9.41
C GLY A 200 8.68 13.73 9.45
N GLY A 201 9.58 13.56 10.41
CA GLY A 201 10.76 14.40 10.62
C GLY A 201 11.90 14.12 9.64
N TYR A 202 11.98 12.91 9.09
CA TYR A 202 12.99 12.55 8.08
C TYR A 202 12.52 11.40 7.18
N ALA A 203 13.00 11.37 5.93
CA ALA A 203 12.71 10.29 5.00
C ALA A 203 13.20 8.96 5.58
N GLY A 204 12.28 7.99 5.68
CA GLY A 204 12.51 6.69 6.29
C GLY A 204 12.08 6.55 7.74
N GLN A 205 11.58 7.60 8.39
CA GLN A 205 10.92 7.46 9.69
C GLN A 205 9.72 6.51 9.58
N TYR A 206 9.50 5.70 10.62
CA TYR A 206 8.36 4.77 10.70
C TYR A 206 7.27 5.31 11.61
N ARG A 207 6.02 5.02 11.25
CA ARG A 207 4.86 5.14 12.15
C ARG A 207 3.98 3.90 12.11
N ASP A 208 3.25 3.66 13.18
CA ASP A 208 2.21 2.64 13.28
C ASP A 208 0.84 3.33 13.30
N ASN A 209 -0.01 3.06 12.30
CA ASN A 209 -1.37 3.62 12.20
C ASN A 209 -2.46 2.68 12.76
N ALA A 210 -2.08 1.74 13.63
CA ALA A 210 -2.89 0.66 14.20
C ALA A 210 -3.30 -0.46 13.21
N SER A 211 -3.21 -0.24 11.90
CA SER A 211 -3.54 -1.26 10.89
C SER A 211 -2.31 -1.81 10.17
N HIS A 212 -1.32 -0.96 9.93
CA HIS A 212 -0.06 -1.32 9.29
C HIS A 212 1.03 -0.30 9.63
N LEU A 213 2.29 -0.71 9.44
CA LEU A 213 3.41 0.23 9.49
C LEU A 213 3.38 1.11 8.25
N GLN A 214 3.72 2.38 8.44
CA GLN A 214 3.95 3.34 7.37
C GLN A 214 5.37 3.90 7.49
N ARG A 215 5.93 4.32 6.35
CA ARG A 215 7.24 4.93 6.23
C ARG A 215 7.08 6.33 5.64
N TRP A 216 7.73 7.33 6.20
CA TRP A 216 7.75 8.68 5.62
C TRP A 216 8.63 8.68 4.36
N ASP A 217 8.09 9.15 3.22
CA ASP A 217 8.83 9.23 1.95
C ASP A 217 9.55 10.57 1.73
N GLY A 218 9.40 11.52 2.68
CA GLY A 218 9.87 12.89 2.56
C GLY A 218 8.75 13.91 2.35
N THR A 219 7.57 13.47 1.92
CA THR A 219 6.41 14.32 1.64
C THR A 219 5.13 13.84 2.31
N ARG A 220 4.96 12.52 2.46
CA ARG A 220 3.78 11.90 3.06
C ARG A 220 4.12 10.53 3.68
N TRP A 221 3.18 10.02 4.47
CA TRP A 221 3.24 8.66 5.00
C TRP A 221 2.76 7.66 3.95
N VAL A 222 3.57 6.63 3.65
CA VAL A 222 3.24 5.56 2.72
C VAL A 222 3.27 4.20 3.41
N SER A 223 2.46 3.23 2.98
CA SER A 223 2.41 1.89 3.59
C SER A 223 3.76 1.16 3.49
N TYR A 224 4.10 0.42 4.54
CA TYR A 224 5.33 -0.36 4.66
C TYR A 224 5.05 -1.83 5.05
N PRO A 225 5.69 -2.82 4.39
CA PRO A 225 6.49 -2.67 3.18
C PRO A 225 5.65 -2.08 2.04
N ARG A 226 6.27 -1.28 1.16
CA ARG A 226 5.61 -0.76 -0.05
C ARG A 226 5.13 -1.97 -0.85
N HIS A 227 3.85 -2.31 -0.75
CA HIS A 227 3.23 -3.59 -1.15
C HIS A 227 4.13 -4.49 -2.02
N VAL A 228 5.08 -5.18 -1.38
CA VAL A 228 5.82 -6.27 -2.02
C VAL A 228 4.95 -7.49 -1.79
N GLY A 229 4.21 -7.90 -2.81
CA GLY A 229 3.32 -9.06 -2.72
C GLY A 229 1.86 -8.67 -2.64
N GLY A 230 1.27 -8.45 -3.82
CA GLY A 230 -0.15 -8.24 -4.04
C GLY A 230 -0.43 -8.23 -5.54
N VAL A 231 -1.70 -8.36 -5.90
CA VAL A 231 -2.16 -8.13 -7.28
C VAL A 231 -2.64 -6.69 -7.35
N ALA A 232 -1.92 -5.82 -8.05
CA ALA A 232 -2.37 -4.46 -8.27
C ALA A 232 -3.70 -4.48 -9.07
N PRO A 233 -4.72 -3.70 -8.68
CA PRO A 233 -5.98 -3.68 -9.42
C PRO A 233 -5.79 -3.05 -10.81
N GLN A 234 -6.71 -3.36 -11.72
CA GLN A 234 -6.67 -2.83 -13.08
C GLN A 234 -6.59 -1.29 -13.08
N GLY A 235 -5.70 -0.76 -13.92
CA GLY A 235 -5.50 0.69 -14.06
C GLY A 235 -4.68 1.37 -12.96
N ALA A 236 -4.34 0.66 -11.87
CA ALA A 236 -3.54 1.26 -10.79
C ALA A 236 -2.08 1.52 -11.18
N LEU A 237 -1.52 0.72 -12.09
CA LEU A 237 -0.12 0.80 -12.51
C LEU A 237 0.01 0.77 -14.03
N ALA A 238 0.58 1.84 -14.58
CA ALA A 238 0.98 1.88 -16.00
C ALA A 238 2.22 1.00 -16.26
N ALA A 239 3.17 0.95 -15.32
CA ALA A 239 4.38 0.12 -15.36
C ALA A 239 4.58 -0.57 -14.00
N GLY A 240 5.24 -1.72 -14.00
CA GLY A 240 5.63 -2.38 -12.75
C GLY A 240 6.79 -1.66 -12.08
N GLU A 241 6.76 -1.61 -10.77
CA GLU A 241 7.78 -0.96 -9.94
C GLU A 241 8.99 -1.88 -9.71
N TYR A 242 8.78 -3.20 -9.82
CA TYR A 242 9.81 -4.21 -9.68
C TYR A 242 9.49 -5.45 -10.53
N ALA A 243 10.54 -6.13 -11.01
CA ALA A 243 10.39 -7.36 -11.78
C ALA A 243 9.67 -8.43 -10.94
N GLY A 244 8.62 -9.02 -11.51
CA GLY A 244 7.79 -10.02 -10.86
C GLY A 244 6.57 -9.51 -10.10
N GLN A 245 6.31 -8.20 -10.12
CA GLN A 245 5.05 -7.63 -9.61
C GLN A 245 3.86 -8.22 -10.38
N TYR A 246 2.74 -8.46 -9.69
CA TYR A 246 1.49 -8.91 -10.29
C TYR A 246 0.46 -7.79 -10.40
N ARG A 247 -0.35 -7.83 -11.45
CA ARG A 247 -1.55 -7.01 -11.59
C ARG A 247 -2.71 -7.78 -12.20
N ASP A 248 -3.91 -7.32 -11.93
CA ASP A 248 -5.11 -7.69 -12.66
C ASP A 248 -5.27 -6.76 -13.87
N GLU A 249 -5.62 -7.34 -15.02
CA GLU A 249 -6.00 -6.62 -16.22
C GLU A 249 -7.31 -7.23 -16.74
N GLY A 250 -8.44 -6.74 -16.22
CA GLY A 250 -9.76 -7.20 -16.65
C GLY A 250 -10.00 -8.68 -16.36
N GLY A 251 -9.57 -9.17 -15.19
CA GLY A 251 -9.67 -10.58 -14.79
C GLY A 251 -8.52 -11.47 -15.29
N SER A 252 -7.56 -10.92 -16.06
CA SER A 252 -6.35 -11.63 -16.47
C SER A 252 -5.17 -11.25 -15.58
N LEU A 253 -4.56 -12.25 -14.94
CA LEU A 253 -3.36 -12.03 -14.13
C LEU A 253 -2.14 -11.79 -15.04
N GLN A 254 -1.50 -10.64 -14.85
CA GLN A 254 -0.27 -10.26 -15.53
C GLN A 254 0.89 -10.14 -14.54
N ARG A 255 2.10 -10.44 -15.01
CA ARG A 255 3.37 -10.31 -14.28
C ARG A 255 4.27 -9.32 -15.01
N TRP A 256 4.85 -8.36 -14.28
CA TRP A 256 5.86 -7.45 -14.83
C TRP A 256 7.16 -8.19 -15.07
N ASP A 257 7.70 -8.13 -16.29
CA ASP A 257 8.98 -8.77 -16.63
C ASP A 257 10.21 -7.86 -16.43
N GLY A 258 9.99 -6.59 -16.07
CA GLY A 258 11.02 -5.56 -16.01
C GLY A 258 10.85 -4.46 -17.06
N ALA A 259 10.07 -4.71 -18.12
CA ALA A 259 9.86 -3.77 -19.22
C ALA A 259 8.38 -3.66 -19.64
N VAL A 260 7.63 -4.77 -19.63
CA VAL A 260 6.22 -4.83 -20.02
C VAL A 260 5.43 -5.77 -19.12
N TRP A 261 4.13 -5.50 -18.99
CA TRP A 261 3.21 -6.42 -18.34
C TRP A 261 2.90 -7.59 -19.27
N ARG A 262 3.11 -8.82 -18.79
CA ARG A 262 2.82 -10.04 -19.58
C ARG A 262 1.78 -10.90 -18.90
N PRO A 263 0.85 -11.52 -19.64
CA PRO A 263 -0.03 -12.56 -19.10
C PRO A 263 0.77 -13.69 -18.45
N ILE A 264 0.33 -14.15 -17.28
CA ILE A 264 0.99 -15.26 -16.58
C ILE A 264 0.74 -16.61 -17.27
N VAL A 265 -0.46 -16.78 -17.85
CA VAL A 265 -0.83 -17.91 -18.70
C VAL A 265 -0.85 -17.40 -20.15
N PRO A 266 0.06 -17.87 -21.01
CA PRO A 266 0.00 -17.57 -22.44
C PRO A 266 -1.31 -18.07 -23.04
N SER A 267 -1.80 -17.40 -24.09
CA SER A 267 -3.03 -17.82 -24.76
C SER A 267 -2.88 -19.22 -25.38
N SER A 268 -3.85 -20.09 -25.09
CA SER A 268 -4.03 -21.34 -25.82
C SER A 268 -4.51 -21.07 -27.24
N GLY A 269 -4.07 -21.89 -28.19
CA GLY A 269 -4.58 -21.88 -29.55
C GLY A 269 -5.74 -22.87 -29.69
N TRP A 270 -6.84 -22.47 -30.30
CA TRP A 270 -7.93 -23.38 -30.65
C TRP A 270 -8.49 -23.01 -32.02
N ALA A 271 -8.63 -24.02 -32.89
CA ALA A 271 -9.33 -23.90 -34.16
C ALA A 271 -10.06 -25.21 -34.43
N TYR A 272 -11.24 -25.11 -35.03
CA TYR A 272 -12.03 -26.26 -35.42
C TYR A 272 -12.76 -26.00 -36.74
N ASN A 273 -13.17 -27.07 -37.41
CA ASN A 273 -13.99 -27.02 -38.59
C ASN A 273 -14.91 -28.25 -38.63
N ASN A 274 -16.22 -28.02 -38.64
CA ASN A 274 -17.27 -29.05 -38.66
C ASN A 274 -17.74 -29.39 -40.07
N ASP A 275 -17.08 -28.85 -41.10
CA ASP A 275 -17.30 -29.24 -42.48
C ASP A 275 -16.35 -30.38 -42.86
N GLY A 276 -16.96 -31.44 -43.38
CA GLY A 276 -16.28 -32.65 -43.82
C GLY A 276 -15.52 -32.46 -45.12
N GLY A 277 -14.59 -33.36 -45.37
CA GLY A 277 -13.88 -33.48 -46.65
C GLY A 277 -13.00 -34.71 -46.66
N TYR A 278 -12.28 -34.95 -47.74
CA TYR A 278 -11.39 -36.10 -47.85
C TYR A 278 -9.94 -35.75 -48.21
N CYS A 279 -9.04 -36.64 -47.81
CA CYS A 279 -7.64 -36.64 -48.25
C CYS A 279 -7.33 -37.99 -48.92
N SER A 280 -6.67 -37.93 -50.08
CA SER A 280 -6.11 -39.10 -50.76
C SER A 280 -4.58 -39.07 -50.85
N SER A 281 -3.92 -38.09 -50.25
CA SER A 281 -2.46 -38.00 -50.30
C SER A 281 -1.81 -38.97 -49.31
N THR A 282 -0.79 -39.72 -49.76
CA THR A 282 0.08 -40.49 -48.87
C THR A 282 1.10 -39.62 -48.13
N GLY A 283 1.38 -38.42 -48.65
CA GLY A 283 2.12 -37.36 -47.96
C GLY A 283 1.20 -36.43 -47.17
N TRP A 284 1.75 -35.71 -46.20
CA TRP A 284 1.00 -34.73 -45.41
C TRP A 284 0.59 -33.52 -46.25
N VAL A 285 -0.70 -33.20 -46.22
CA VAL A 285 -1.28 -31.99 -46.86
C VAL A 285 -2.09 -31.19 -45.84
N GLU A 286 -2.09 -29.87 -45.93
CA GLU A 286 -2.78 -28.98 -44.99
C GLU A 286 -4.20 -28.61 -45.44
N ALA A 287 -4.66 -29.16 -46.58
CA ALA A 287 -5.99 -28.95 -47.12
C ALA A 287 -6.69 -30.29 -47.38
N LEU A 288 -8.02 -30.29 -47.26
CA LEU A 288 -8.86 -31.39 -47.71
C LEU A 288 -9.52 -31.02 -49.03
N THR A 289 -9.91 -32.05 -49.78
CA THR A 289 -10.81 -31.92 -50.93
C THR A 289 -12.25 -32.05 -50.47
N ASP A 290 -13.20 -31.49 -51.24
CA ASP A 290 -14.64 -31.60 -50.97
C ASP A 290 -15.05 -31.04 -49.60
N THR A 291 -14.36 -29.97 -49.20
CA THR A 291 -14.69 -29.14 -48.04
C THR A 291 -14.87 -27.70 -48.53
N THR A 292 -15.87 -27.03 -48.01
CA THR A 292 -16.11 -25.59 -48.14
C THR A 292 -15.50 -24.78 -46.99
N GLY A 293 -15.18 -25.45 -45.88
CA GLY A 293 -14.60 -24.82 -44.69
C GLY A 293 -13.08 -24.58 -44.81
N PRO A 294 -12.55 -23.63 -44.03
CA PRO A 294 -11.13 -23.27 -44.09
C PRO A 294 -10.22 -24.38 -43.55
N THR A 295 -8.93 -24.25 -43.86
CA THR A 295 -7.88 -25.02 -43.19
C THR A 295 -7.93 -24.75 -41.69
N VAL A 296 -7.93 -25.81 -40.87
CA VAL A 296 -7.89 -25.69 -39.41
C VAL A 296 -6.53 -25.14 -39.00
N SER A 297 -6.51 -23.90 -38.51
CA SER A 297 -5.29 -23.16 -38.19
C SER A 297 -5.47 -22.36 -36.90
N ALA A 298 -4.66 -22.63 -35.88
CA ALA A 298 -4.72 -21.98 -34.58
C ALA A 298 -3.43 -21.20 -34.30
N SER A 299 -3.55 -19.91 -33.97
CA SER A 299 -2.41 -19.13 -33.47
C SER A 299 -2.28 -19.28 -31.96
N PHE A 300 -1.05 -19.39 -31.46
CA PHE A 300 -0.77 -19.51 -30.03
C PHE A 300 0.53 -18.80 -29.67
N THR A 301 0.63 -18.34 -28.41
CA THR A 301 1.87 -17.78 -27.86
C THR A 301 2.55 -18.82 -26.99
N THR A 302 3.82 -19.07 -27.23
CA THR A 302 4.59 -20.04 -26.46
C THR A 302 4.87 -19.56 -25.03
N PRO A 303 4.81 -20.46 -24.03
CA PRO A 303 5.21 -20.14 -22.66
C PRO A 303 6.71 -19.92 -22.52
N VAL A 304 7.11 -19.44 -21.34
CA VAL A 304 8.52 -19.31 -20.91
C VAL A 304 9.31 -20.60 -21.08
N SER A 305 8.66 -21.75 -20.89
CA SER A 305 9.27 -23.07 -21.02
C SER A 305 9.61 -23.47 -22.46
N GLY A 306 9.12 -22.73 -23.47
CA GLY A 306 9.23 -23.11 -24.88
C GLY A 306 8.51 -24.42 -25.23
N THR A 307 7.59 -24.87 -24.37
CA THR A 307 6.90 -26.16 -24.48
C THR A 307 5.38 -25.98 -24.57
N VAL A 308 4.73 -26.73 -25.47
CA VAL A 308 3.26 -26.80 -25.56
C VAL A 308 2.78 -28.24 -25.69
N LEU A 309 1.52 -28.48 -25.35
CA LEU A 309 0.78 -29.69 -25.74
C LEU A 309 -0.07 -29.36 -26.95
N VAL A 310 0.06 -30.14 -28.01
CA VAL A 310 -0.76 -30.03 -29.21
C VAL A 310 -1.71 -31.20 -29.24
N THR A 311 -3.02 -30.91 -29.29
CA THR A 311 -4.06 -31.92 -29.47
C THR A 311 -4.69 -31.75 -30.85
N VAL A 312 -4.74 -32.83 -31.61
CA VAL A 312 -5.43 -32.90 -32.89
C VAL A 312 -6.54 -33.93 -32.79
N GLY A 313 -7.63 -33.73 -33.52
CA GLY A 313 -8.70 -34.71 -33.56
C GLY A 313 -9.68 -34.48 -34.69
N TYR A 314 -10.38 -35.55 -35.05
CA TYR A 314 -11.38 -35.56 -36.11
C TYR A 314 -12.32 -36.76 -35.94
N LEU A 315 -13.48 -36.66 -36.59
CA LEU A 315 -14.39 -37.75 -36.87
C LEU A 315 -14.11 -38.26 -38.28
N GLY A 316 -13.75 -39.52 -38.47
CA GLY A 316 -13.40 -39.99 -39.81
C GLY A 316 -13.42 -41.49 -40.02
N ASN A 317 -13.40 -41.88 -41.29
CA ASN A 317 -13.39 -43.26 -41.76
C ASN A 317 -12.62 -43.38 -43.09
N ASN A 318 -12.48 -44.62 -43.57
CA ASN A 318 -11.82 -44.95 -44.82
C ASN A 318 -12.76 -45.79 -45.71
N PRO A 319 -12.89 -45.52 -47.02
CA PRO A 319 -13.67 -46.37 -47.94
C PRO A 319 -13.11 -47.79 -48.12
N VAL A 320 -11.90 -48.07 -47.65
CA VAL A 320 -11.21 -49.37 -47.77
C VAL A 320 -11.03 -49.99 -46.38
N ASP A 321 -11.32 -51.29 -46.22
CA ASP A 321 -11.31 -51.97 -44.91
C ASP A 321 -9.93 -51.99 -44.24
N THR A 322 -8.85 -52.08 -45.02
CA THR A 322 -7.46 -52.00 -44.55
C THR A 322 -6.88 -50.59 -44.65
N GLY A 323 -7.69 -49.62 -45.08
CA GLY A 323 -7.29 -48.24 -45.22
C GLY A 323 -7.14 -47.56 -43.86
N TRP A 324 -6.23 -46.59 -43.81
CA TRP A 324 -6.03 -45.72 -42.66
C TRP A 324 -6.04 -44.26 -43.06
N SER A 325 -6.44 -43.42 -42.11
CA SER A 325 -6.42 -41.96 -42.20
C SER A 325 -5.72 -41.42 -40.97
N LYS A 326 -4.96 -40.32 -41.14
CA LYS A 326 -4.24 -39.68 -40.03
C LYS A 326 -4.38 -38.17 -40.10
N MET A 327 -4.53 -37.54 -38.94
CA MET A 327 -4.46 -36.09 -38.76
C MET A 327 -3.36 -35.75 -37.76
N SER A 328 -2.47 -34.83 -38.12
CA SER A 328 -1.41 -34.26 -37.29
C SER A 328 -1.47 -32.72 -37.38
N ALA A 329 -0.46 -32.03 -36.86
CA ALA A 329 -0.31 -30.59 -37.00
C ALA A 329 1.10 -30.20 -37.41
N THR A 330 1.20 -29.24 -38.33
CA THR A 330 2.44 -28.53 -38.66
C THR A 330 2.52 -27.25 -37.82
N ILE A 331 3.62 -27.05 -37.11
CA ILE A 331 3.88 -25.82 -36.36
C ILE A 331 4.75 -24.89 -37.19
N ARG A 332 4.31 -23.64 -37.35
CA ARG A 332 4.97 -22.62 -38.18
C ARG A 332 5.32 -21.37 -37.37
N LEU A 333 6.43 -20.75 -37.72
CA LEU A 333 6.84 -19.42 -37.28
C LEU A 333 6.95 -18.51 -38.50
N ALA A 334 6.12 -17.47 -38.58
CA ALA A 334 6.08 -16.56 -39.73
C ALA A 334 5.99 -17.31 -41.07
N GLY A 335 5.17 -18.37 -41.14
CA GLY A 335 5.00 -19.22 -42.32
C GLY A 335 6.02 -20.35 -42.48
N ALA A 336 7.22 -20.24 -41.89
CA ALA A 336 8.25 -21.28 -41.97
C ALA A 336 7.91 -22.47 -41.08
N VAL A 337 8.09 -23.70 -41.58
CA VAL A 337 7.86 -24.93 -40.81
C VAL A 337 8.94 -25.08 -39.74
N VAL A 338 8.51 -25.16 -38.49
CA VAL A 338 9.38 -25.41 -37.31
C VAL A 338 9.22 -26.84 -36.82
N VAL A 339 8.00 -27.38 -36.87
CA VAL A 339 7.72 -28.78 -36.60
C VAL A 339 6.81 -29.30 -37.70
N SER A 340 7.26 -30.32 -38.43
CA SER A 340 6.43 -30.96 -39.44
C SER A 340 5.41 -31.91 -38.80
N ALA A 341 4.28 -32.07 -39.48
CA ALA A 341 3.36 -33.18 -39.24
C ALA A 341 4.10 -34.53 -39.28
N HIS A 342 3.70 -35.46 -38.40
CA HIS A 342 4.38 -36.75 -38.26
C HIS A 342 3.43 -37.81 -37.73
N GLU A 343 3.63 -39.06 -38.14
CA GLU A 343 2.72 -40.16 -37.82
C GLU A 343 2.66 -40.50 -36.32
N VAL A 344 3.79 -40.48 -35.61
CA VAL A 344 3.82 -40.68 -34.14
C VAL A 344 3.16 -39.55 -33.34
N ARG A 345 2.79 -38.45 -34.00
CA ARG A 345 2.11 -37.27 -33.43
C ARG A 345 0.79 -37.04 -34.15
N SER A 346 0.04 -38.11 -34.40
CA SER A 346 -1.20 -38.05 -35.17
C SER A 346 -2.33 -38.82 -34.50
N ALA A 347 -3.55 -38.29 -34.62
CA ALA A 347 -4.76 -39.07 -34.41
C ALA A 347 -4.98 -39.93 -35.67
N HIS A 348 -5.41 -41.17 -35.51
CA HIS A 348 -5.59 -42.10 -36.63
C HIS A 348 -6.86 -42.94 -36.51
N THR A 349 -7.47 -43.28 -37.64
CA THR A 349 -8.56 -44.26 -37.73
C THR A 349 -8.27 -45.27 -38.83
N THR A 350 -8.83 -46.48 -38.68
CA THR A 350 -8.74 -47.57 -39.66
C THR A 350 -10.12 -48.11 -39.99
N GLY A 351 -10.32 -48.55 -41.24
CA GLY A 351 -11.56 -49.20 -41.66
C GLY A 351 -12.71 -48.24 -42.01
N LYS A 352 -13.87 -48.82 -42.35
CA LYS A 352 -15.04 -48.13 -42.92
C LYS A 352 -15.95 -47.44 -41.93
N THR A 353 -15.90 -47.84 -40.67
CA THR A 353 -16.75 -47.25 -39.63
C THR A 353 -16.25 -45.88 -39.25
N LEU A 354 -17.18 -44.96 -38.98
CA LEU A 354 -16.87 -43.61 -38.53
C LEU A 354 -16.40 -43.65 -37.06
N HIS A 355 -15.21 -43.12 -36.80
CA HIS A 355 -14.62 -43.07 -35.47
C HIS A 355 -14.26 -41.63 -35.11
N SER A 356 -14.55 -41.22 -33.87
CA SER A 356 -14.03 -39.99 -33.29
C SER A 356 -12.70 -40.30 -32.61
N VAL A 357 -11.63 -39.64 -33.06
CA VAL A 357 -10.29 -39.85 -32.52
C VAL A 357 -9.61 -38.52 -32.22
N ALA A 358 -8.78 -38.53 -31.18
CA ALA A 358 -7.91 -37.42 -30.82
C ALA A 358 -6.58 -37.94 -30.31
N HIS A 359 -5.53 -37.12 -30.46
CA HIS A 359 -4.20 -37.42 -29.95
C HIS A 359 -3.54 -36.14 -29.46
N THR A 360 -2.98 -36.20 -28.25
CA THR A 360 -2.22 -35.11 -27.64
C THR A 360 -0.74 -35.48 -27.59
N PHE A 361 0.12 -34.57 -28.07
CA PHE A 361 1.56 -34.74 -28.05
C PHE A 361 2.27 -33.47 -27.60
N ARG A 362 3.45 -33.63 -27.02
CA ARG A 362 4.30 -32.52 -26.56
C ARG A 362 5.16 -31.99 -27.70
N VAL A 363 5.26 -30.67 -27.80
CA VAL A 363 6.22 -29.96 -28.63
C VAL A 363 7.10 -29.09 -27.74
N ASN A 364 8.41 -29.20 -27.90
CA ASN A 364 9.43 -28.56 -27.09
C ASN A 364 10.46 -27.84 -27.98
N GLY A 365 11.25 -26.94 -27.38
CA GLY A 365 12.28 -26.16 -28.08
C GLY A 365 11.75 -24.98 -28.90
N LEU A 366 10.51 -24.55 -28.66
CA LEU A 366 9.97 -23.35 -29.27
C LEU A 366 10.55 -22.10 -28.59
N LYS A 367 10.72 -21.00 -29.33
CA LYS A 367 11.18 -19.73 -28.76
C LYS A 367 10.14 -19.23 -27.76
N PRO A 368 10.50 -18.91 -26.50
CA PRO A 368 9.57 -18.36 -25.53
C PRO A 368 8.88 -17.08 -26.02
N HIS A 369 7.63 -16.86 -25.59
CA HIS A 369 6.84 -15.65 -25.87
C HIS A 369 6.74 -15.26 -27.35
N THR A 370 6.81 -16.24 -28.23
CA THR A 370 6.76 -16.04 -29.68
C THR A 370 5.43 -16.60 -30.19
N VAL A 371 4.82 -15.91 -31.15
CA VAL A 371 3.57 -16.35 -31.77
C VAL A 371 3.88 -17.37 -32.86
N TYR A 372 3.28 -18.55 -32.74
CA TYR A 372 3.34 -19.63 -33.71
C TYR A 372 1.94 -19.94 -34.23
N THR A 373 1.87 -20.67 -35.35
CA THR A 373 0.62 -21.18 -35.91
C THR A 373 0.68 -22.70 -35.99
N ALA A 374 -0.33 -23.39 -35.47
CA ALA A 374 -0.52 -24.82 -35.62
C ALA A 374 -1.57 -25.07 -36.71
N VAL A 375 -1.17 -25.74 -37.79
CA VAL A 375 -2.00 -26.01 -38.98
C VAL A 375 -2.30 -27.49 -39.05
N GLY A 376 -3.58 -27.87 -39.13
CA GLY A 376 -3.99 -29.27 -39.28
C GLY A 376 -3.48 -29.86 -40.60
N ALA A 377 -2.86 -31.04 -40.53
CA ALA A 377 -2.32 -31.75 -41.68
C ALA A 377 -2.87 -33.18 -41.76
N TYR A 378 -3.13 -33.67 -42.96
CA TYR A 378 -3.86 -34.89 -43.24
C TYR A 378 -3.08 -35.80 -44.20
N CYS A 379 -3.19 -37.11 -44.01
CA CYS A 379 -2.75 -38.10 -45.00
C CYS A 379 -3.61 -39.37 -44.94
N SER A 380 -3.56 -40.16 -46.00
CA SER A 380 -4.25 -41.44 -46.13
C SER A 380 -3.29 -42.55 -46.57
N SER A 381 -3.76 -43.78 -46.47
CA SER A 381 -2.96 -44.97 -46.80
C SER A 381 -2.60 -45.15 -48.27
N ALA A 382 -3.31 -44.50 -49.20
CA ALA A 382 -3.10 -44.64 -50.64
C ALA A 382 -3.79 -43.52 -51.43
N THR A 383 -3.31 -43.24 -52.64
CA THR A 383 -3.90 -42.28 -53.59
C THR A 383 -5.31 -42.62 -54.05
N GLY A 384 -5.72 -43.89 -53.98
CA GLY A 384 -7.10 -44.33 -54.21
C GLY A 384 -7.99 -44.29 -52.96
N ASN A 385 -7.44 -44.05 -51.77
CA ASN A 385 -8.19 -44.03 -50.52
C ASN A 385 -8.64 -42.59 -50.19
N LYS A 386 -9.91 -42.27 -50.46
CA LYS A 386 -10.54 -41.01 -50.05
C LYS A 386 -10.91 -41.06 -48.57
N ALA A 387 -9.90 -40.99 -47.71
CA ALA A 387 -10.09 -40.95 -46.26
C ALA A 387 -10.90 -39.70 -45.88
N TRP A 388 -12.01 -39.89 -45.17
CA TRP A 388 -12.92 -38.81 -44.77
C TRP A 388 -12.51 -38.24 -43.40
N PHE A 389 -12.57 -36.93 -43.28
CA PHE A 389 -12.30 -36.19 -42.06
C PHE A 389 -13.37 -35.12 -41.86
N ASP A 390 -14.00 -35.14 -40.70
CA ASP A 390 -15.07 -34.24 -40.28
C ASP A 390 -14.85 -33.83 -38.82
N ASN A 391 -15.55 -32.80 -38.32
CA ASN A 391 -15.43 -32.29 -36.94
C ASN A 391 -13.97 -32.17 -36.47
N ARG A 392 -13.14 -31.55 -37.31
CA ARG A 392 -11.69 -31.49 -37.17
C ARG A 392 -11.30 -30.38 -36.21
N PHE A 393 -10.28 -30.58 -35.40
CA PHE A 393 -9.76 -29.51 -34.55
C PHE A 393 -8.25 -29.61 -34.29
N VAL A 394 -7.68 -28.46 -33.94
CA VAL A 394 -6.32 -28.30 -33.39
C VAL A 394 -6.42 -27.45 -32.13
N ARG A 395 -5.90 -27.98 -31.03
CA ARG A 395 -5.74 -27.29 -29.74
C ARG A 395 -4.27 -27.21 -29.39
N VAL A 396 -3.83 -26.08 -28.85
CA VAL A 396 -2.49 -25.90 -28.33
C VAL A 396 -2.58 -25.31 -26.93
N ASP A 397 -2.16 -26.08 -25.93
CA ASP A 397 -2.15 -25.67 -24.53
C ASP A 397 -0.70 -25.37 -24.07
N PRO A 398 -0.45 -24.26 -23.37
CA PRO A 398 0.87 -23.96 -22.83
C PRO A 398 1.22 -24.96 -21.72
N VAL A 399 2.49 -25.38 -21.67
CA VAL A 399 3.07 -26.09 -20.52
C VAL A 399 3.94 -25.08 -19.78
N LEU A 400 3.53 -24.66 -18.59
CA LEU A 400 4.27 -23.66 -17.81
C LEU A 400 5.59 -24.20 -17.26
#